data_AF-A0A356RDM4-F1
#
_entry.id   AF-A0A356RDM4-F1
#
_cell.length_a   1.000
_cell.length_b   1.000
_cell.length_c   1.000
_cell.angle_alpha   90.00
_cell.angle_beta   90.00
_cell.angle_gamma   90.00
#
_symmetry.space_group_name_H-M   'P 1'
#
loop_
_entity.id
_entity.type
_entity.pdbx_description
1 polymer ?
#
loop_
_entity_poly.entity_id
_entity_poly.type
_entity_poly.pdbx_seq_one_letter_code
_entity_poly.pdbx_strand_id
1 'polypeptide(L)'
;GRGSVGITEYEDFIQTDAAINPGNSGGALVNMKGELIGINTAIFSRTGGSEGVGFAIAVSIAKDIAASLIETGKVVRGWMGVAIQELTPALAQSFQLPEGRQGGVLISEVHEDGPSAKAGLQRGDVILEYGGEAVKDVNHLRNIVARTKVGKKKEIKVLREGKETILTLELGERPSDQALAKTGPVEEEKAPAMEKLDNVLSGMTVAPISGEHRSEFNIPEHIKGVVVSKVESGSAVEAAGIQPGDVIQEVSRGSVKTIDDFKQIASKIAKDELAVLLVNRRGNNLFIAVNPQ
;
A
#
# COMPACT_ATOMS: atom_id res chain seq x y z
N GLY A 1 -0.60 14.62 14.70
CA GLY A 1 0.78 14.92 14.30
C GLY A 1 0.85 15.04 12.79
N ARG A 2 2.06 15.00 12.23
CA ARG A 2 2.30 14.91 10.78
C ARG A 2 2.59 13.46 10.38
N GLY A 3 1.99 13.02 9.29
CA GLY A 3 2.33 11.77 8.59
C GLY A 3 3.01 12.05 7.24
N SER A 4 3.41 10.99 6.53
CA SER A 4 4.08 11.01 5.22
C SER A 4 5.45 11.70 5.19
N VAL A 5 6.25 11.54 6.23
CA VAL A 5 7.62 12.07 6.33
C VAL A 5 8.65 11.10 5.75
N GLY A 6 8.31 9.81 5.64
CA GLY A 6 9.16 8.77 5.07
C GLY A 6 10.24 8.25 6.02
N ILE A 7 10.03 8.35 7.33
CA ILE A 7 11.01 7.97 8.36
C ILE A 7 10.69 6.57 8.92
N THR A 8 9.41 6.21 9.05
CA THR A 8 8.95 4.91 9.59
C THR A 8 7.61 4.49 8.97
N GLU A 9 7.25 3.20 9.05
CA GLU A 9 5.95 2.71 8.52
C GLU A 9 4.72 3.30 9.25
N TYR A 10 4.89 3.80 10.48
CA TYR A 10 3.84 4.44 11.29
C TYR A 10 4.24 5.88 11.56
N GLU A 11 3.43 6.84 11.10
CA GLU A 11 3.81 8.26 11.13
C GLU A 11 2.69 9.10 11.75
N ASP A 12 2.87 9.44 13.02
CA ASP A 12 2.11 10.46 13.75
C ASP A 12 3.07 11.25 14.66
N PHE A 13 4.04 11.93 14.03
CA PHE A 13 5.07 12.68 14.74
C PHE A 13 4.56 14.06 15.17
N ILE A 14 4.99 14.50 16.34
CA ILE A 14 5.01 15.90 16.72
C ILE A 14 6.23 16.52 16.05
N GLN A 15 6.02 17.50 15.18
CA GLN A 15 7.10 18.29 14.63
C GLN A 15 7.43 19.44 15.60
N THR A 16 8.71 19.68 15.82
CA THR A 16 9.22 20.77 16.66
C THR A 16 10.43 21.43 16.00
N ASP A 17 10.63 22.71 16.26
CA ASP A 17 11.84 23.46 15.90
C ASP A 17 12.90 23.44 17.01
N ALA A 18 12.56 22.86 18.16
CA ALA A 18 13.53 22.59 19.22
C ALA A 18 14.69 21.75 18.67
N ALA A 19 15.92 22.12 19.03
CA ALA A 19 17.11 21.48 18.52
C ALA A 19 17.21 20.01 18.99
N ILE A 20 17.00 19.08 18.06
CA ILE A 20 17.21 17.65 18.27
C ILE A 20 18.45 17.24 17.47
N ASN A 21 19.42 16.61 18.12
CA ASN A 21 20.63 16.11 17.46
C ASN A 21 20.81 14.62 17.80
N PRO A 22 21.64 13.88 17.05
CA PRO A 22 22.07 12.53 17.46
C PRO A 22 22.54 12.54 18.93
N GLY A 23 22.00 11.61 19.72
CA GLY A 23 22.20 11.56 21.18
C GLY A 23 21.00 12.02 22.01
N ASN A 24 20.07 12.80 21.42
CA ASN A 24 18.80 13.15 22.07
C ASN A 24 17.68 12.12 21.80
N SER A 25 17.91 11.14 20.92
CA SER A 25 16.94 10.10 20.59
C SER A 25 16.58 9.28 21.83
N GLY A 26 15.29 9.09 22.08
CA GLY A 26 14.75 8.50 23.30
C GLY A 26 14.52 9.49 24.46
N GLY A 27 15.00 10.73 24.32
CA GLY A 27 14.80 11.80 25.30
C GLY A 27 13.38 12.41 25.28
N ALA A 28 13.05 13.15 26.33
CA ALA A 28 11.74 13.76 26.52
C ALA A 28 11.55 15.05 25.69
N LEU A 29 10.36 15.20 25.10
CA LEU A 29 9.80 16.48 24.67
C LEU A 29 8.70 16.88 25.65
N VAL A 30 8.84 18.04 26.29
CA VAL A 30 7.91 18.52 27.34
C VAL A 30 7.24 19.83 26.94
N ASN A 31 6.04 20.08 27.45
CA ASN A 31 5.38 21.37 27.32
C ASN A 31 5.85 22.37 28.39
N MET A 32 5.35 23.61 28.36
CA MET A 32 5.73 24.66 29.32
C MET A 32 5.41 24.35 30.80
N LYS A 33 4.55 23.36 31.07
CA LYS A 33 4.24 22.90 32.42
C LYS A 33 5.18 21.78 32.89
N GLY A 34 6.12 21.35 32.05
CA GLY A 34 6.99 20.20 32.31
C GLY A 34 6.32 18.85 32.07
N GLU A 35 5.14 18.81 31.44
CA GLU A 35 4.44 17.56 31.14
C GLU A 35 5.05 16.93 29.88
N LEU A 36 5.31 15.63 29.92
CA LEU A 36 5.80 14.87 28.77
C LEU A 36 4.74 14.84 27.66
N ILE A 37 5.08 15.36 26.48
CA ILE A 37 4.21 15.38 25.30
C ILE A 37 4.73 14.50 24.15
N GLY A 38 6.02 14.16 24.14
CA GLY A 38 6.57 13.23 23.16
C GLY A 38 7.97 12.69 23.50
N ILE A 39 8.43 11.74 22.67
CA ILE A 39 9.76 11.13 22.76
C ILE A 39 10.55 11.46 21.49
N ASN A 40 11.66 12.17 21.64
CA ASN A 40 12.50 12.60 20.52
C ASN A 40 13.00 11.38 19.75
N THR A 41 12.79 11.36 18.43
CA THR A 41 13.04 10.15 17.63
C THR A 41 13.98 10.44 16.47
N ALA A 42 13.65 11.44 15.65
CA ALA A 42 14.36 11.69 14.40
C ALA A 42 14.46 13.19 14.09
N ILE A 43 15.30 13.52 13.11
CA ILE A 43 15.39 14.83 12.49
C ILE A 43 15.29 14.71 10.99
N PHE A 44 14.78 15.74 10.34
CA PHE A 44 15.03 15.95 8.92
C PHE A 44 16.29 16.80 8.79
N SER A 45 17.37 16.24 8.25
CA SER A 45 18.64 16.94 8.10
C SER A 45 19.39 16.47 6.87
N ARG A 46 20.01 17.41 6.14
CA ARG A 46 20.92 17.09 5.02
C ARG A 46 22.37 16.95 5.48
N THR A 47 22.68 17.52 6.65
CA THR A 47 24.04 17.64 7.19
C THR A 47 24.32 16.70 8.37
N GLY A 48 23.27 16.10 8.95
CA GLY A 48 23.35 15.24 10.14
C GLY A 48 23.16 15.99 11.47
N GLY A 49 23.02 17.33 11.44
CA GLY A 49 22.68 18.17 12.60
C GLY A 49 21.28 18.78 12.51
N SER A 50 20.79 19.32 13.64
CA SER A 50 19.50 20.00 13.71
C SER A 50 19.43 21.20 12.77
N GLU A 51 18.51 21.16 11.81
CA GLU A 51 18.19 22.28 10.91
C GLU A 51 16.84 22.94 11.28
N GLY A 52 16.37 22.75 12.53
CA GLY A 52 15.10 23.30 13.00
C GLY A 52 13.88 22.46 12.63
N VAL A 53 14.09 21.19 12.25
CA VAL A 53 13.02 20.23 11.95
C VAL A 53 13.28 18.92 12.71
N GLY A 54 12.77 18.86 13.93
CA GLY A 54 12.81 17.69 14.79
C GLY A 54 11.46 16.98 14.85
N PHE A 55 11.51 15.67 15.10
CA PHE A 55 10.33 14.81 15.24
C PHE A 55 10.34 14.02 16.55
N ALA A 56 9.19 14.03 17.23
CA ALA A 56 8.95 13.26 18.43
C ALA A 56 7.71 12.36 18.29
N ILE A 57 7.78 11.12 18.77
CA ILE A 57 6.63 10.23 18.89
C ILE A 57 5.73 10.78 20.00
N ALA A 58 4.43 10.95 19.74
CA ALA A 58 3.49 11.45 20.75
C ALA A 58 3.45 10.56 22.00
N VAL A 59 3.38 11.18 23.18
CA VAL A 59 3.37 10.47 24.48
C VAL A 59 2.23 9.46 24.61
N SER A 60 1.08 9.70 23.98
CA SER A 60 -0.05 8.76 23.96
C SER A 60 0.35 7.42 23.34
N ILE A 61 1.05 7.44 22.19
CA ILE A 61 1.55 6.24 21.50
C ILE A 61 2.63 5.57 22.35
N ALA A 62 3.56 6.35 22.90
CA ALA A 62 4.65 5.82 23.73
C ALA A 62 4.12 5.10 24.99
N LYS A 63 3.05 5.62 25.61
CA LYS A 63 2.40 4.99 26.78
C LYS A 63 1.80 3.64 26.45
N ASP A 64 1.08 3.52 25.32
CA ASP A 64 0.48 2.24 24.91
C ASP A 64 1.56 1.18 24.61
N ILE A 65 2.66 1.59 23.96
CA ILE A 65 3.80 0.71 23.68
C ILE A 65 4.48 0.28 24.98
N ALA A 66 4.77 1.22 25.89
CA ALA A 66 5.40 0.92 27.17
C ALA A 66 4.56 -0.04 28.00
N ALA A 67 3.24 0.17 28.06
CA ALA A 67 2.32 -0.74 28.74
C ALA A 67 2.38 -2.16 28.14
N SER A 68 2.33 -2.29 26.81
CA SER A 68 2.44 -3.60 26.14
C SER A 68 3.76 -4.31 26.46
N LEU A 69 4.88 -3.58 26.46
CA LEU A 69 6.20 -4.14 26.77
C LEU A 69 6.31 -4.59 28.24
N ILE A 70 5.77 -3.80 29.17
CA ILE A 70 5.77 -4.14 30.60
C ILE A 70 4.90 -5.37 30.86
N GLU A 71 3.71 -5.45 30.24
CA GLU A 71 2.75 -6.53 30.47
C GLU A 71 3.15 -7.85 29.77
N THR A 72 3.65 -7.78 28.54
CA THR A 72 3.80 -8.96 27.68
C THR A 72 5.23 -9.22 27.21
N GLY A 73 6.16 -8.30 27.46
CA GLY A 73 7.53 -8.36 26.95
C GLY A 73 7.67 -8.07 25.46
N LYS A 74 6.56 -7.82 24.74
CA LYS A 74 6.55 -7.51 23.30
C LYS A 74 5.55 -6.41 22.97
N VAL A 75 5.72 -5.76 21.82
CA VAL A 75 4.76 -4.77 21.31
C VAL A 75 3.74 -5.50 20.44
N VAL A 76 2.53 -5.69 20.94
CA VAL A 76 1.44 -6.34 20.20
C VAL A 76 0.60 -5.27 19.52
N ARG A 77 0.67 -5.17 18.19
CA ARG A 77 -0.12 -4.20 17.40
C ARG A 77 -1.25 -4.90 16.68
N GLY A 78 -2.39 -4.20 16.60
CA GLY A 78 -3.49 -4.59 15.74
C GLY A 78 -3.04 -4.65 14.28
N TRP A 79 -3.26 -5.79 13.65
CA TRP A 79 -2.98 -6.04 12.24
C TRP A 79 -4.26 -6.48 11.55
N MET A 80 -4.57 -5.84 10.42
CA MET A 80 -5.72 -6.22 9.60
C MET A 80 -5.36 -7.33 8.59
N GLY A 81 -4.10 -7.45 8.17
CA GLY A 81 -3.72 -8.36 7.09
C GLY A 81 -4.13 -7.89 5.70
N VAL A 82 -3.89 -6.61 5.41
CA VAL A 82 -4.11 -6.02 4.08
C VAL A 82 -2.93 -5.16 3.66
N ALA A 83 -2.66 -5.14 2.36
CA ALA A 83 -1.93 -4.05 1.73
C ALA A 83 -2.94 -2.99 1.28
N ILE A 84 -2.61 -1.72 1.54
CA ILE A 84 -3.49 -0.58 1.32
C ILE A 84 -2.76 0.52 0.57
N GLN A 85 -3.52 1.26 -0.23
CA GLN A 85 -3.02 2.40 -0.99
C GLN A 85 -4.01 3.56 -1.00
N GLU A 86 -3.50 4.74 -1.36
CA GLU A 86 -4.32 5.92 -1.55
C GLU A 86 -5.29 5.74 -2.72
N LEU A 87 -6.50 6.27 -2.55
CA LEU A 87 -7.52 6.28 -3.58
C LEU A 87 -7.40 7.56 -4.42
N THR A 88 -6.69 7.47 -5.54
CA THR A 88 -6.60 8.59 -6.49
C THR A 88 -7.95 8.84 -7.16
N PRO A 89 -8.21 10.05 -7.72
CA PRO A 89 -9.48 10.33 -8.41
C PRO A 89 -9.81 9.33 -9.54
N ALA A 90 -8.81 8.92 -10.32
CA ALA A 90 -8.99 7.94 -11.38
C ALA A 90 -9.35 6.54 -10.83
N LEU A 91 -8.74 6.13 -9.71
CA LEU A 91 -9.12 4.89 -9.03
C LEU A 91 -10.52 4.99 -8.42
N ALA A 92 -10.86 6.12 -7.77
CA ALA A 92 -12.19 6.36 -7.21
C ALA A 92 -13.28 6.19 -8.27
N GLN A 93 -13.06 6.75 -9.47
CA GLN A 93 -13.98 6.59 -10.60
C GLN A 93 -14.09 5.13 -11.04
N SER A 94 -12.97 4.43 -11.24
CA SER A 94 -12.95 3.03 -11.70
C SER A 94 -13.58 2.05 -10.71
N PHE A 95 -13.41 2.31 -9.42
CA PHE A 95 -14.03 1.55 -8.31
C PHE A 95 -15.43 2.06 -7.94
N GLN A 96 -16.01 2.97 -8.75
CA GLN A 96 -17.40 3.42 -8.67
C GLN A 96 -17.74 4.11 -7.34
N LEU A 97 -16.78 4.88 -6.81
CA LEU A 97 -17.03 5.72 -5.65
C LEU A 97 -18.15 6.72 -5.98
N PRO A 98 -19.20 6.86 -5.15
CA PRO A 98 -20.29 7.78 -5.43
C PRO A 98 -19.81 9.22 -5.64
N GLU A 99 -20.38 9.91 -6.62
CA GLU A 99 -20.02 11.30 -6.94
C GLU A 99 -20.11 12.20 -5.70
N GLY A 100 -19.07 13.01 -5.48
CA GLY A 100 -18.96 13.92 -4.34
C GLY A 100 -18.48 13.27 -3.04
N ARG A 101 -18.37 11.93 -2.96
CA ARG A 101 -17.69 11.28 -1.84
C ARG A 101 -16.19 11.43 -1.97
N GLN A 102 -15.55 11.90 -0.91
CA GLN A 102 -14.11 12.06 -0.81
C GLN A 102 -13.53 11.13 0.26
N GLY A 103 -12.29 10.72 0.05
CA GLY A 103 -11.56 9.87 0.98
C GLY A 103 -11.88 8.39 0.83
N GLY A 104 -11.27 7.61 1.72
CA GLY A 104 -11.30 6.17 1.71
C GLY A 104 -9.95 5.59 1.27
N VAL A 105 -9.77 4.30 1.56
CA VAL A 105 -8.50 3.60 1.35
C VAL A 105 -8.73 2.34 0.55
N LEU A 106 -8.02 2.19 -0.56
CA LEU A 106 -8.15 1.03 -1.44
C LEU A 106 -7.31 -0.13 -0.90
N ILE A 107 -7.93 -1.32 -0.80
CA ILE A 107 -7.23 -2.56 -0.49
C ILE A 107 -6.62 -3.11 -1.78
N SER A 108 -5.29 -3.14 -1.85
CA SER A 108 -4.55 -3.71 -2.99
C SER A 108 -4.26 -5.21 -2.82
N GLU A 109 -4.23 -5.69 -1.57
CA GLU A 109 -4.04 -7.10 -1.26
C GLU A 109 -4.70 -7.47 0.06
N VAL A 110 -5.21 -8.69 0.14
CA VAL A 110 -5.68 -9.31 1.39
C VAL A 110 -4.82 -10.53 1.65
N HIS A 111 -4.21 -10.59 2.81
CA HIS A 111 -3.40 -11.73 3.22
C HIS A 111 -4.31 -12.92 3.49
N GLU A 112 -4.06 -14.07 2.84
CA GLU A 112 -4.98 -15.23 2.83
C GLU A 112 -5.31 -15.76 4.24
N ASP A 113 -4.31 -15.82 5.12
CA ASP A 113 -4.49 -16.22 6.52
C ASP A 113 -4.77 -15.06 7.48
N GLY A 114 -4.88 -13.84 6.93
CA GLY A 114 -5.01 -12.60 7.66
C GLY A 114 -6.41 -12.38 8.25
N PRO A 115 -6.53 -11.49 9.25
CA PRO A 115 -7.82 -11.11 9.83
C PRO A 115 -8.86 -10.61 8.82
N SER A 116 -8.41 -9.87 7.81
CA SER A 116 -9.27 -9.31 6.76
C SER A 116 -9.85 -10.39 5.85
N ALA A 117 -9.08 -11.41 5.49
CA ALA A 117 -9.60 -12.55 4.73
C ALA A 117 -10.71 -13.27 5.51
N LYS A 118 -10.50 -13.51 6.82
CA LYS A 118 -11.51 -14.12 7.71
C LYS A 118 -12.77 -13.27 7.86
N ALA A 119 -12.63 -11.95 7.80
CA ALA A 119 -13.75 -11.00 7.82
C ALA A 119 -14.46 -10.87 6.46
N GLY A 120 -13.95 -11.50 5.40
CA GLY A 120 -14.52 -11.44 4.05
C GLY A 120 -14.19 -10.16 3.28
N LEU A 121 -13.17 -9.40 3.71
CA LEU A 121 -12.61 -8.30 2.92
C LEU A 121 -11.90 -8.86 1.69
N GLN A 122 -11.95 -8.10 0.60
CA GLN A 122 -11.43 -8.50 -0.69
C GLN A 122 -10.52 -7.42 -1.28
N ARG A 123 -9.60 -7.85 -2.14
CA ARG A 123 -8.87 -6.91 -2.99
C ARG A 123 -9.86 -6.11 -3.84
N GLY A 124 -9.62 -4.81 -3.96
CA GLY A 124 -10.51 -3.89 -4.67
C GLY A 124 -11.62 -3.28 -3.81
N ASP A 125 -11.77 -3.71 -2.55
CA ASP A 125 -12.61 -3.02 -1.59
C ASP A 125 -12.02 -1.63 -1.27
N VAL A 126 -12.88 -0.62 -1.24
CA VAL A 126 -12.52 0.72 -0.74
C VAL A 126 -13.07 0.87 0.67
N ILE A 127 -12.19 0.97 1.67
CA ILE A 127 -12.56 1.20 3.06
C ILE A 127 -13.06 2.63 3.23
N LEU A 128 -14.31 2.79 3.67
CA LEU A 128 -14.97 4.07 3.89
C LEU A 128 -15.03 4.44 5.38
N GLU A 129 -15.29 3.46 6.25
CA GLU A 129 -15.39 3.67 7.71
C GLU A 129 -14.76 2.50 8.46
N TYR A 130 -14.18 2.79 9.62
CA TYR A 130 -13.62 1.81 10.53
C TYR A 130 -14.02 2.16 11.97
N GLY A 131 -14.72 1.23 12.64
CA GLY A 131 -15.18 1.41 14.01
C GLY A 131 -16.16 2.57 14.20
N GLY A 132 -16.94 2.92 13.18
CA GLY A 132 -17.86 4.06 13.17
C GLY A 132 -17.21 5.41 12.83
N GLU A 133 -15.90 5.44 12.57
CA GLU A 133 -15.18 6.65 12.16
C GLU A 133 -14.91 6.63 10.66
N ALA A 134 -15.15 7.76 9.98
CA ALA A 134 -14.87 7.93 8.56
C ALA A 134 -13.36 7.89 8.27
N VAL A 135 -12.96 7.04 7.33
CA VAL A 135 -11.58 6.89 6.88
C VAL A 135 -11.28 7.95 5.83
N LYS A 136 -10.19 8.69 6.02
CA LYS A 136 -9.84 9.83 5.16
C LYS A 136 -8.78 9.45 4.14
N ASP A 137 -7.70 8.86 4.65
CA ASP A 137 -6.49 8.51 3.91
C ASP A 137 -5.80 7.30 4.57
N VAL A 138 -4.73 6.81 3.94
CA VAL A 138 -3.99 5.61 4.39
C VAL A 138 -3.42 5.82 5.79
N ASN A 139 -2.88 7.00 6.10
CA ASN A 139 -2.30 7.29 7.41
C ASN A 139 -3.35 7.30 8.51
N HIS A 140 -4.52 7.87 8.23
CA HIS A 140 -5.65 7.87 9.15
C HIS A 140 -6.05 6.43 9.50
N LEU A 141 -6.24 5.58 8.48
CA LEU A 141 -6.57 4.16 8.67
C LEU A 141 -5.49 3.42 9.47
N ARG A 142 -4.21 3.57 9.10
CA ARG A 142 -3.09 2.94 9.81
C ARG A 142 -3.09 3.31 11.30
N ASN A 143 -3.31 4.59 11.60
CA ASN A 143 -3.28 5.10 12.97
C ASN A 143 -4.46 4.61 13.82
N ILE A 144 -5.69 4.60 13.29
CA ILE A 144 -6.87 4.10 14.03
C ILE A 144 -6.81 2.58 14.24
N VAL A 145 -6.24 1.83 13.29
CA VAL A 145 -6.01 0.39 13.41
C VAL A 145 -4.93 0.07 14.43
N ALA A 146 -3.79 0.78 14.38
CA ALA A 146 -2.68 0.57 15.31
C ALA A 146 -3.06 0.82 16.78
N ARG A 147 -4.02 1.72 17.03
CA ARG A 147 -4.59 1.99 18.36
C ARG A 147 -5.62 0.96 18.82
N THR A 148 -6.10 0.10 17.92
CA THR A 148 -7.08 -0.93 18.27
C THR A 148 -6.36 -2.15 18.84
N LYS A 149 -6.77 -2.57 20.06
CA LYS A 149 -6.21 -3.76 20.71
C LYS A 149 -6.50 -5.02 19.88
N VAL A 150 -5.52 -5.93 19.83
CA VAL A 150 -5.69 -7.26 19.23
C VAL A 150 -6.86 -8.01 19.90
N GLY A 151 -7.59 -8.79 19.10
CA GLY A 151 -8.80 -9.51 19.51
C GLY A 151 -10.06 -8.64 19.62
N LYS A 152 -9.96 -7.31 19.42
CA LYS A 152 -11.15 -6.46 19.37
C LYS A 152 -11.80 -6.55 18.00
N LYS A 153 -13.14 -6.64 18.02
CA LYS A 153 -13.99 -6.54 16.84
C LYS A 153 -14.32 -5.08 16.55
N LYS A 154 -14.25 -4.71 15.28
CA LYS A 154 -14.63 -3.40 14.74
C LYS A 154 -15.47 -3.61 13.49
N GLU A 155 -16.53 -2.82 13.36
CA GLU A 155 -17.27 -2.74 12.10
C GLU A 155 -16.42 -1.98 11.08
N ILE A 156 -16.41 -2.47 9.84
CA ILE A 156 -15.75 -1.81 8.73
C ILE A 156 -16.77 -1.66 7.59
N LYS A 157 -16.94 -0.43 7.11
CA LYS A 157 -17.78 -0.15 5.95
C LYS A 157 -16.87 -0.06 4.73
N VAL A 158 -17.15 -0.86 3.72
CA VAL A 158 -16.41 -0.87 2.46
C VAL A 158 -17.34 -0.63 1.28
N LEU A 159 -16.81 -0.06 0.21
CA LEU A 159 -17.43 -0.07 -1.11
C LEU A 159 -16.83 -1.23 -1.90
N ARG A 160 -17.70 -2.12 -2.37
CA ARG A 160 -17.35 -3.23 -3.27
C ARG A 160 -18.21 -3.14 -4.50
N GLU A 161 -17.58 -2.96 -5.66
CA GLU A 161 -18.29 -2.89 -6.95
C GLU A 161 -19.46 -1.87 -6.91
N GLY A 162 -19.19 -0.68 -6.38
CA GLY A 162 -20.19 0.39 -6.27
C GLY A 162 -21.24 0.20 -5.16
N LYS A 163 -21.18 -0.88 -4.36
CA LYS A 163 -22.13 -1.16 -3.28
C LYS A 163 -21.46 -1.08 -1.91
N GLU A 164 -22.10 -0.38 -0.98
CA GLU A 164 -21.65 -0.35 0.41
C GLU A 164 -21.95 -1.68 1.10
N THR A 165 -20.94 -2.24 1.77
CA THR A 165 -21.02 -3.48 2.55
C THR A 165 -20.44 -3.22 3.93
N ILE A 166 -21.09 -3.70 4.99
CA ILE A 166 -20.59 -3.63 6.36
C ILE A 166 -20.11 -5.02 6.77
N LEU A 167 -18.86 -5.09 7.22
CA LEU A 167 -18.23 -6.32 7.70
C LEU A 167 -17.77 -6.14 9.14
N THR A 168 -17.61 -7.23 9.88
CA THR A 168 -17.03 -7.21 11.23
C THR A 168 -15.63 -7.78 11.17
N LEU A 169 -14.63 -6.95 11.50
CA LEU A 169 -13.22 -7.34 11.53
C LEU A 169 -12.74 -7.52 12.96
N GLU A 170 -12.19 -8.68 13.27
CA GLU A 170 -11.46 -8.93 14.52
C GLU A 170 -9.96 -8.77 14.28
N LEU A 171 -9.29 -7.84 14.95
CA LEU A 171 -7.87 -7.59 14.67
C LEU A 171 -6.99 -8.70 15.20
N GLY A 172 -6.06 -9.16 14.36
CA GLY A 172 -5.06 -10.15 14.74
C GLY A 172 -3.73 -9.51 15.15
N GLU A 173 -2.84 -10.33 15.68
CA GLU A 173 -1.42 -9.98 15.81
C GLU A 173 -0.74 -10.18 14.46
N ARG A 174 0.15 -9.26 14.05
CA ARG A 174 0.96 -9.43 12.84
C ARG A 174 1.90 -10.64 13.06
N PRO A 175 1.90 -11.64 12.16
CA PRO A 175 2.93 -12.67 12.17
C PRO A 175 4.32 -12.02 12.07
N SER A 176 5.33 -12.59 12.71
CA SER A 176 6.72 -12.17 12.47
C SER A 176 7.10 -12.40 11.00
N ASP A 177 7.98 -11.56 10.45
CA ASP A 177 8.36 -11.50 9.03
C ASP A 177 8.92 -12.80 8.41
N GLN A 178 9.04 -13.88 9.20
CA GLN A 178 9.56 -15.18 8.76
C GLN A 178 8.52 -16.11 8.12
N ALA A 179 7.24 -15.72 8.03
CA ALA A 179 6.16 -16.66 7.74
C ALA A 179 5.63 -16.72 6.29
N LEU A 180 6.31 -16.12 5.29
CA LEU A 180 5.76 -16.05 3.92
C LEU A 180 6.76 -16.43 2.82
N ALA A 181 6.82 -17.73 2.51
CA ALA A 181 7.23 -18.22 1.19
C ALA A 181 6.89 -19.72 1.03
N LYS A 182 6.04 -20.07 0.04
CA LYS A 182 5.98 -21.44 -0.51
C LYS A 182 5.81 -21.45 -2.04
N THR A 183 6.79 -22.09 -2.70
CA THR A 183 6.78 -22.90 -3.96
C THR A 183 6.32 -22.23 -5.27
N GLY A 184 6.85 -22.52 -6.47
CA GLY A 184 7.78 -23.52 -7.01
C GLY A 184 8.13 -23.15 -8.47
N PRO A 185 8.88 -23.96 -9.24
CA PRO A 185 9.49 -23.54 -10.50
C PRO A 185 8.49 -23.47 -11.67
N VAL A 186 8.66 -22.49 -12.57
CA VAL A 186 7.92 -22.35 -13.83
C VAL A 186 8.92 -22.33 -14.99
N GLU A 187 8.67 -23.15 -16.01
CA GLU A 187 9.49 -23.31 -17.21
C GLU A 187 9.45 -22.08 -18.14
N GLU A 188 10.56 -21.84 -18.83
CA GLU A 188 10.76 -20.75 -19.77
C GLU A 188 10.13 -21.03 -21.14
N GLU A 189 9.23 -20.13 -21.59
CA GLU A 189 8.86 -20.01 -23.00
C GLU A 189 9.47 -18.75 -23.62
N LYS A 190 10.09 -18.90 -24.80
CA LYS A 190 10.60 -17.78 -25.59
C LYS A 190 9.44 -17.01 -26.24
N ALA A 191 9.42 -15.70 -26.01
CA ALA A 191 8.37 -14.82 -26.53
C ALA A 191 8.56 -14.45 -28.02
N PRO A 192 7.50 -14.50 -28.84
CA PRO A 192 7.46 -13.79 -30.11
C PRO A 192 7.30 -12.28 -29.90
N ALA A 193 7.72 -11.48 -30.88
CA ALA A 193 7.56 -10.03 -30.88
C ALA A 193 6.07 -9.63 -30.85
N MET A 194 5.73 -8.66 -30.00
CA MET A 194 4.37 -8.18 -29.80
C MET A 194 3.91 -7.25 -30.94
N GLU A 195 2.67 -7.40 -31.38
CA GLU A 195 1.97 -6.34 -32.12
C GLU A 195 1.70 -5.16 -31.19
N LYS A 196 1.86 -3.93 -31.70
CA LYS A 196 1.61 -2.71 -30.93
C LYS A 196 0.12 -2.61 -30.59
N LEU A 197 -0.19 -2.41 -29.31
CA LEU A 197 -1.53 -2.02 -28.87
C LEU A 197 -1.87 -0.64 -29.42
N ASP A 198 -3.14 -0.40 -29.75
CA ASP A 198 -3.66 0.89 -30.23
C ASP A 198 -4.62 1.47 -29.18
N ASN A 199 -4.15 1.64 -27.95
CA ASN A 199 -4.89 2.22 -26.82
C ASN A 199 -3.96 2.83 -25.77
N VAL A 200 -4.50 3.17 -24.60
CA VAL A 200 -3.78 3.82 -23.48
C VAL A 200 -2.57 3.04 -22.97
N LEU A 201 -2.50 1.74 -23.22
CA LEU A 201 -1.38 0.87 -22.83
C LEU A 201 -0.28 0.74 -23.91
N SER A 202 -0.42 1.42 -25.05
CA SER A 202 0.52 1.32 -26.19
C SER A 202 1.97 1.69 -25.87
N GLY A 203 2.18 2.52 -24.84
CA GLY A 203 3.50 2.96 -24.39
C GLY A 203 4.27 1.98 -23.52
N MET A 204 3.81 0.73 -23.36
CA MET A 204 4.55 -0.31 -22.64
C MET A 204 4.86 -1.50 -23.55
N THR A 205 6.00 -2.15 -23.28
CA THR A 205 6.30 -3.48 -23.78
C THR A 205 6.31 -4.45 -22.61
N VAL A 206 5.63 -5.59 -22.78
CA VAL A 206 5.60 -6.66 -21.78
C VAL A 206 6.22 -7.93 -22.33
N ALA A 207 6.72 -8.77 -21.43
CA ALA A 207 7.31 -10.06 -21.75
C ALA A 207 6.85 -11.12 -20.73
N PRO A 208 6.97 -12.42 -21.05
CA PRO A 208 6.94 -13.47 -20.05
C PRO A 208 8.04 -13.25 -19.00
N ILE A 209 7.75 -13.63 -17.76
CA ILE A 209 8.75 -13.56 -16.68
C ILE A 209 9.79 -14.66 -16.93
N SER A 210 11.07 -14.27 -17.03
CA SER A 210 12.21 -15.19 -17.18
C SER A 210 13.09 -15.17 -15.92
N GLY A 211 14.03 -16.11 -15.79
CA GLY A 211 14.98 -16.11 -14.67
C GLY A 211 15.84 -14.83 -14.61
N GLU A 212 16.19 -14.27 -15.76
CA GLU A 212 16.90 -13.00 -15.88
C GLU A 212 16.05 -11.84 -15.32
N HIS A 213 14.79 -11.73 -15.73
CA HIS A 213 13.87 -10.72 -15.21
C HIS A 213 13.69 -10.82 -13.69
N ARG A 214 13.57 -12.05 -13.16
CA ARG A 214 13.43 -12.26 -11.70
C ARG A 214 14.64 -11.74 -10.94
N SER A 215 15.83 -11.99 -11.47
CA SER A 215 17.09 -11.58 -10.87
C SER A 215 17.30 -10.06 -10.99
N GLU A 216 17.03 -9.48 -12.15
CA GLU A 216 17.21 -8.04 -12.42
C GLU A 216 16.25 -7.17 -11.60
N PHE A 217 14.97 -7.56 -11.54
CA PHE A 217 13.92 -6.75 -10.92
C PHE A 217 13.53 -7.21 -9.50
N ASN A 218 14.20 -8.23 -8.96
CA ASN A 218 13.89 -8.86 -7.67
C ASN A 218 12.42 -9.32 -7.59
N ILE A 219 11.96 -10.06 -8.60
CA ILE A 219 10.58 -10.57 -8.67
C ILE A 219 10.50 -11.89 -7.91
N PRO A 220 9.73 -11.99 -6.80
CA PRO A 220 9.63 -13.22 -6.03
C PRO A 220 9.06 -14.38 -6.85
N GLU A 221 9.56 -15.60 -6.66
CA GLU A 221 9.20 -16.80 -7.42
C GLU A 221 7.68 -17.08 -7.49
N HIS A 222 6.95 -16.78 -6.41
CA HIS A 222 5.51 -17.01 -6.33
C HIS A 222 4.68 -16.02 -7.17
N ILE A 223 5.29 -14.91 -7.62
CA ILE A 223 4.62 -13.91 -8.44
C ILE A 223 4.48 -14.42 -9.88
N LYS A 224 3.25 -14.35 -10.38
CA LYS A 224 2.83 -14.71 -11.74
C LYS A 224 2.26 -13.47 -12.43
N GLY A 225 2.33 -13.47 -13.76
CA GLY A 225 1.87 -12.37 -14.61
C GLY A 225 2.79 -12.14 -15.80
N VAL A 226 2.76 -10.94 -16.36
CA VAL A 226 3.68 -10.50 -17.43
C VAL A 226 4.53 -9.34 -16.93
N VAL A 227 5.83 -9.36 -17.20
CA VAL A 227 6.75 -8.31 -16.75
C VAL A 227 6.79 -7.17 -17.77
N VAL A 228 6.77 -5.93 -17.30
CA VAL A 228 7.03 -4.75 -18.13
C VAL A 228 8.52 -4.68 -18.39
N SER A 229 8.92 -4.88 -19.65
CA SER A 229 10.33 -4.81 -20.06
C SER A 229 10.75 -3.41 -20.47
N LYS A 230 9.82 -2.62 -21.00
CA LYS A 230 10.08 -1.24 -21.43
C LYS A 230 8.86 -0.36 -21.24
N VAL A 231 9.12 0.89 -20.90
CA VAL A 231 8.14 1.99 -20.92
C VAL A 231 8.67 3.07 -21.86
N GLU A 232 7.81 3.54 -22.76
CA GLU A 232 8.13 4.63 -23.69
C GLU A 232 7.99 5.98 -22.98
N SER A 233 9.00 6.84 -23.12
CA SER A 233 8.97 8.17 -22.50
C SER A 233 7.93 9.08 -23.13
N GLY A 234 7.26 9.87 -22.30
CA GLY A 234 6.13 10.74 -22.67
C GLY A 234 4.81 9.99 -22.87
N SER A 235 4.77 8.67 -22.63
CA SER A 235 3.54 7.88 -22.79
C SER A 235 2.60 8.02 -21.59
N ALA A 236 1.31 7.69 -21.78
CA ALA A 236 0.33 7.62 -20.70
C ALA A 236 0.72 6.62 -19.60
N VAL A 237 1.39 5.53 -20.00
CA VAL A 237 1.96 4.51 -19.11
C VAL A 237 3.02 5.09 -18.18
N GLU A 238 3.98 5.85 -18.74
CA GLU A 238 5.02 6.51 -17.94
C GLU A 238 4.40 7.53 -16.98
N ALA A 239 3.47 8.35 -17.47
CA ALA A 239 2.76 9.35 -16.67
C ALA A 239 1.95 8.73 -15.52
N ALA A 240 1.40 7.53 -15.71
CA ALA A 240 0.71 6.76 -14.68
C ALA A 240 1.66 6.14 -13.64
N GLY A 241 2.98 6.20 -13.87
CA GLY A 241 4.00 5.71 -12.95
C GLY A 241 4.32 4.22 -13.09
N ILE A 242 3.95 3.58 -14.20
CA ILE A 242 4.37 2.22 -14.54
C ILE A 242 5.86 2.22 -14.89
N GLN A 243 6.58 1.19 -14.45
CA GLN A 243 8.04 1.11 -14.56
C GLN A 243 8.48 -0.24 -15.13
N PRO A 244 9.64 -0.30 -15.82
CA PRO A 244 10.30 -1.57 -16.09
C PRO A 244 10.48 -2.39 -14.80
N GLY A 245 10.16 -3.67 -14.87
CA GLY A 245 10.18 -4.60 -13.74
C GLY A 245 8.85 -4.74 -12.99
N ASP A 246 7.84 -3.91 -13.29
CA ASP A 246 6.47 -4.17 -12.83
C ASP A 246 5.94 -5.47 -13.42
N VAL A 247 5.33 -6.32 -12.60
CA VAL A 247 4.62 -7.51 -13.08
C VAL A 247 3.13 -7.23 -13.11
N ILE A 248 2.54 -7.20 -14.30
CA ILE A 248 1.09 -7.02 -14.48
C ILE A 248 0.39 -8.34 -14.18
N GLN A 249 -0.51 -8.30 -13.20
CA GLN A 249 -1.30 -9.44 -12.73
C GLN A 249 -2.78 -9.31 -13.09
N GLU A 250 -3.28 -8.09 -13.27
CA GLU A 250 -4.62 -7.82 -13.77
C GLU A 250 -4.65 -6.59 -14.68
N VAL A 251 -5.58 -6.61 -15.64
CA VAL A 251 -5.92 -5.47 -16.50
C VAL A 251 -7.45 -5.33 -16.47
N SER A 252 -7.96 -4.20 -15.98
CA SER A 252 -9.39 -3.87 -15.90
C SER A 252 -10.24 -5.02 -15.32
N ARG A 253 -9.80 -5.60 -14.19
CA ARG A 253 -10.35 -6.78 -13.48
C ARG A 253 -10.19 -8.13 -14.20
N GLY A 254 -9.62 -8.16 -15.41
CA GLY A 254 -9.22 -9.40 -16.08
C GLY A 254 -7.88 -9.91 -15.53
N SER A 255 -7.84 -11.18 -15.13
CA SER A 255 -6.61 -11.82 -14.64
C SER A 255 -5.61 -12.06 -15.77
N VAL A 256 -4.37 -11.64 -15.55
CA VAL A 256 -3.24 -11.82 -16.47
C VAL A 256 -2.26 -12.81 -15.88
N LYS A 257 -2.17 -14.01 -16.46
CA LYS A 257 -1.17 -15.02 -16.07
C LYS A 257 -0.13 -15.21 -17.17
N THR A 258 -0.53 -14.98 -18.41
CA THR A 258 0.28 -15.17 -19.61
C THR A 258 0.25 -13.93 -20.49
N ILE A 259 1.15 -13.89 -21.47
CA ILE A 259 1.18 -12.82 -22.47
C ILE A 259 -0.08 -12.80 -23.35
N ASP A 260 -0.70 -13.95 -23.56
CA ASP A 260 -1.92 -14.05 -24.36
C ASP A 260 -3.14 -13.56 -23.57
N ASP A 261 -3.21 -13.81 -22.26
CA ASP A 261 -4.21 -13.20 -21.39
C ASP A 261 -4.12 -11.67 -21.48
N PHE A 262 -2.89 -11.14 -21.33
CA PHE A 262 -2.64 -9.70 -21.43
C PHE A 262 -3.13 -9.14 -22.77
N LYS A 263 -2.75 -9.74 -23.90
CA LYS A 263 -3.18 -9.29 -25.23
C LYS A 263 -4.69 -9.33 -25.39
N GLN A 264 -5.32 -10.42 -24.97
CA GLN A 264 -6.77 -10.60 -25.12
C GLN A 264 -7.55 -9.60 -24.27
N ILE A 265 -7.06 -9.27 -23.08
CA ILE A 265 -7.73 -8.32 -22.19
C ILE A 265 -7.43 -6.88 -22.63
N ALA A 266 -6.16 -6.55 -22.89
CA ALA A 266 -5.73 -5.21 -23.27
C ALA A 266 -6.33 -4.75 -24.60
N SER A 267 -6.47 -5.64 -25.59
CA SER A 267 -7.06 -5.29 -26.90
C SER A 267 -8.55 -4.92 -26.84
N LYS A 268 -9.25 -5.25 -25.74
CA LYS A 268 -10.66 -4.89 -25.54
C LYS A 268 -10.85 -3.48 -24.98
N ILE A 269 -9.78 -2.86 -24.48
CA ILE A 269 -9.83 -1.51 -23.92
C ILE A 269 -9.94 -0.51 -25.07
N ALA A 270 -10.98 0.32 -25.05
CA ALA A 270 -11.16 1.36 -26.05
C ALA A 270 -10.06 2.44 -25.94
N LYS A 271 -9.84 3.20 -27.02
CA LYS A 271 -8.75 4.19 -27.10
C LYS A 271 -8.85 5.28 -26.03
N ASP A 272 -10.07 5.65 -25.70
CA ASP A 272 -10.49 6.68 -24.75
C ASP A 272 -10.94 6.09 -23.41
N GLU A 273 -10.68 4.81 -23.17
CA GLU A 273 -11.05 4.13 -21.92
C GLU A 273 -9.86 4.11 -20.95
N LEU A 274 -10.14 4.45 -19.69
CA LEU A 274 -9.21 4.27 -18.58
C LEU A 274 -8.89 2.77 -18.39
N ALA A 275 -7.61 2.44 -18.32
CA ALA A 275 -7.17 1.12 -17.88
C ALA A 275 -6.78 1.12 -16.41
N VAL A 276 -7.24 0.13 -15.63
CA VAL A 276 -6.73 -0.10 -14.27
C VAL A 276 -5.94 -1.39 -14.22
N LEU A 277 -4.68 -1.29 -13.86
CA LEU A 277 -3.77 -2.43 -13.74
C LEU A 277 -3.57 -2.78 -12.28
N LEU A 278 -3.54 -4.07 -11.97
CA LEU A 278 -2.90 -4.56 -10.75
C LEU A 278 -1.47 -4.97 -11.11
N VAL A 279 -0.49 -4.31 -10.49
CA VAL A 279 0.92 -4.60 -10.68
C VAL A 279 1.55 -5.10 -9.39
N ASN A 280 2.47 -6.06 -9.49
CA ASN A 280 3.39 -6.39 -8.43
C ASN A 280 4.72 -5.68 -8.68
N ARG A 281 5.09 -4.80 -7.75
CA ARG A 281 6.37 -4.08 -7.75
C ARG A 281 7.18 -4.53 -6.56
N ARG A 282 8.25 -5.31 -6.81
CA ARG A 282 9.17 -5.81 -5.77
C ARG A 282 8.44 -6.53 -4.64
N GLY A 283 7.46 -7.37 -4.97
CA GLY A 283 6.65 -8.12 -4.02
C GLY A 283 5.41 -7.39 -3.49
N ASN A 284 5.21 -6.10 -3.79
CA ASN A 284 4.02 -5.35 -3.33
C ASN A 284 2.99 -5.18 -4.44
N ASN A 285 1.74 -5.51 -4.16
CA ASN A 285 0.63 -5.30 -5.09
C ASN A 285 0.07 -3.89 -5.01
N LEU A 286 -0.12 -3.26 -6.18
CA LEU A 286 -0.58 -1.88 -6.33
C LEU A 286 -1.54 -1.78 -7.52
N PHE A 287 -2.62 -1.04 -7.36
CA PHE A 287 -3.47 -0.60 -8.46
C PHE A 287 -2.93 0.68 -9.09
N ILE A 288 -2.78 0.69 -10.40
CA ILE A 288 -2.37 1.85 -11.19
C ILE A 288 -3.45 2.12 -12.25
N ALA A 289 -3.95 3.36 -12.27
CA ALA A 289 -4.87 3.84 -13.27
C ALA A 289 -4.10 4.58 -14.39
N VAL A 290 -4.26 4.13 -15.63
CA VAL A 290 -3.68 4.73 -16.84
C VAL A 290 -4.78 5.49 -17.56
N ASN A 291 -4.65 6.82 -17.61
CA ASN A 291 -5.62 7.68 -18.26
C ASN A 291 -5.38 7.75 -19.77
N PRO A 292 -6.43 7.75 -20.59
CA PRO A 292 -6.34 8.28 -21.96
C PRO A 292 -5.95 9.76 -21.88
N GLN A 293 -5.06 10.20 -22.78
CA GLN A 293 -4.69 11.61 -22.94
C GLN A 293 -5.91 12.44 -23.36
#